data_AF-A0A920VUE2-F1
#
_entry.id   AF-A0A920VUE2-F1
#
_cell.length_a   1.000
_cell.length_b   1.000
_cell.length_c   1.000
_cell.angle_alpha   90.00
_cell.angle_beta   90.00
_cell.angle_gamma   90.00
#
_symmetry.space_group_name_H-M   'P 1'
#
loop_
_entity.id
_entity.type
_entity.pdbx_description
1 polymer ?
#
loop_
_entity_poly.entity_id
_entity_poly.type
_entity_poly.pdbx_seq_one_letter_code
_entity_poly.pdbx_strand_id
1 'polypeptide(L)'
;MKASDFKNLGIKPFNKGLSDLGNNIYCYLQPDGGWGWSNAGLIVDGDESLIVDTLFDETLTEEMLESMKKAEPLGMKNIRPFDKQSFQRRSLQWQQLCRHKRNHL
;
A
#
# COMPACT_ATOMS: atom_id res chain seq x y z
N MET A 1 9.43 -17.22 -26.15
CA MET A 1 9.62 -16.81 -24.75
C MET A 1 10.34 -17.94 -24.03
N LYS A 2 11.42 -17.66 -23.29
CA LYS A 2 12.22 -18.69 -22.60
C LYS A 2 11.97 -18.61 -21.09
N ALA A 3 11.98 -19.75 -20.40
CA ALA A 3 11.80 -19.79 -18.94
C ALA A 3 12.87 -18.98 -18.18
N SER A 4 14.05 -18.76 -18.79
CA SER A 4 15.12 -17.89 -18.29
C SER A 4 14.70 -16.44 -18.10
N ASP A 5 13.73 -15.98 -18.89
CA ASP A 5 13.26 -14.59 -18.90
C ASP A 5 12.47 -14.28 -17.60
N PHE A 6 12.14 -15.33 -16.83
CA PHE A 6 11.34 -15.27 -15.61
C PHE A 6 12.13 -15.55 -14.32
N LYS A 7 13.45 -15.74 -14.38
CA LYS A 7 14.29 -16.10 -13.22
C LYS A 7 14.24 -15.11 -12.05
N ASN A 8 13.87 -13.85 -12.31
CA ASN A 8 13.73 -12.79 -11.31
C ASN A 8 12.28 -12.36 -11.07
N LEU A 9 11.30 -13.20 -11.40
CA LEU A 9 9.88 -12.96 -11.08
C LEU A 9 9.50 -13.29 -9.64
N GLY A 10 10.44 -13.80 -8.83
CA GLY A 10 10.20 -14.05 -7.41
C GLY A 10 9.75 -12.79 -6.66
N ILE A 11 9.04 -12.99 -5.56
CA ILE A 11 8.68 -11.90 -4.66
C ILE A 11 9.97 -11.25 -4.16
N LYS A 12 10.20 -9.99 -4.54
CA LYS A 12 11.30 -9.20 -3.96
C LYS A 12 10.98 -8.97 -2.48
N PRO A 13 11.92 -9.20 -1.55
CA PRO A 13 11.68 -8.93 -0.14
C PRO A 13 11.42 -7.43 0.06
N PHE A 14 10.46 -7.12 0.92
CA PHE A 14 10.13 -5.76 1.36
C PHE A 14 9.83 -5.79 2.85
N ASN A 15 10.12 -4.68 3.53
CA ASN A 15 9.91 -4.59 4.97
C ASN A 15 8.42 -4.39 5.28
N LYS A 16 7.95 -4.96 6.40
CA LYS A 16 6.62 -4.65 6.93
C LYS A 16 6.56 -3.17 7.33
N GLY A 17 5.44 -2.52 7.05
CA GLY A 17 5.10 -1.21 7.59
C GLY A 17 4.97 -0.13 6.52
N LEU A 18 4.92 1.12 6.99
CA LEU A 18 4.71 2.30 6.16
C LEU A 18 6.00 2.70 5.45
N SER A 19 5.95 2.78 4.13
CA SER A 19 7.02 3.30 3.27
C SER A 19 6.59 4.65 2.68
N ASP A 20 7.41 5.67 2.87
CA ASP A 20 7.26 6.98 2.22
C ASP A 20 7.70 6.88 0.75
N LEU A 21 6.84 7.35 -0.16
CA LEU A 21 7.09 7.38 -1.60
C LEU A 21 7.38 8.82 -2.10
N GLY A 22 7.34 9.82 -1.22
CA GLY A 22 7.46 11.24 -1.52
C GLY A 22 6.12 11.91 -1.81
N ASN A 23 6.12 13.25 -1.78
CA ASN A 23 4.94 14.09 -2.07
C ASN A 23 3.70 13.73 -1.24
N ASN A 24 3.90 13.42 0.05
CA ASN A 24 2.84 13.05 0.99
C ASN A 24 2.06 11.78 0.56
N ILE A 25 2.73 10.87 -0.16
CA ILE A 25 2.18 9.59 -0.60
C ILE A 25 2.92 8.46 0.11
N TYR A 26 2.15 7.56 0.73
CA TYR A 26 2.70 6.43 1.48
C TYR A 26 2.09 5.12 1.03
N CYS A 27 2.85 4.04 1.25
CA CYS A 27 2.39 2.68 1.03
C CYS A 27 2.66 1.82 2.26
N TYR A 28 1.63 1.19 2.80
CA TYR A 28 1.74 0.21 3.87
C TYR A 28 1.86 -1.19 3.28
N LEU A 29 2.93 -1.88 3.63
CA LEU A 29 3.30 -3.18 3.05
C LEU A 29 3.29 -4.29 4.10
N GLN A 30 2.77 -5.46 3.72
CA GLN A 30 2.78 -6.67 4.55
C GLN A 30 3.52 -7.82 3.85
N PRO A 31 4.75 -8.17 4.29
CA PRO A 31 5.46 -9.33 3.77
C PRO A 31 4.79 -10.62 4.28
N ASP A 32 4.92 -11.74 3.58
CA ASP A 32 5.68 -11.99 2.34
C ASP A 32 4.89 -11.69 1.06
N GLY A 33 3.67 -11.15 1.14
CA GLY A 33 2.82 -10.91 -0.02
C GLY A 33 2.18 -12.18 -0.60
N GLY A 34 2.14 -13.27 0.17
CA GLY A 34 1.34 -14.46 -0.13
C GLY A 34 -0.17 -14.19 -0.18
N TRP A 35 -0.94 -15.23 -0.52
CA TRP A 35 -2.40 -15.14 -0.61
C TRP A 35 -3.02 -14.77 0.74
N GLY A 36 -3.78 -13.66 0.79
CA GLY A 36 -4.47 -13.17 1.99
C GLY A 36 -3.92 -11.86 2.57
N TRP A 37 -2.73 -11.42 2.13
CA TRP A 37 -2.16 -10.14 2.57
C TRP A 37 -2.56 -8.99 1.64
N SER A 38 -3.11 -7.92 2.21
CA SER A 38 -3.40 -6.67 1.50
C SER A 38 -2.31 -5.63 1.79
N ASN A 39 -2.11 -4.71 0.85
CA ASN A 39 -1.35 -3.48 1.05
C ASN A 39 -2.34 -2.31 1.07
N ALA A 40 -1.93 -1.18 1.63
CA ALA A 40 -2.73 0.03 1.62
C ALA A 40 -1.92 1.24 1.15
N GLY A 41 -2.63 2.27 0.71
CA GLY A 41 -2.07 3.56 0.35
C GLY A 41 -2.62 4.68 1.22
N LEU A 42 -1.81 5.70 1.45
CA LEU A 42 -2.23 6.98 2.04
C LEU A 42 -1.79 8.11 1.11
N ILE A 43 -2.69 9.04 0.83
CA ILE A 43 -2.41 10.29 0.14
C ILE A 43 -2.87 11.42 1.05
N VAL A 44 -1.99 12.39 1.33
CA VAL A 44 -2.30 13.50 2.22
C VAL A 44 -2.21 14.83 1.48
N ASP A 45 -3.20 15.68 1.72
CA ASP A 45 -3.23 17.07 1.27
C ASP A 45 -3.68 17.97 2.43
N GLY A 46 -2.70 18.62 3.08
CA GLY A 46 -2.94 19.46 4.25
C GLY A 46 -3.50 18.68 5.45
N ASP A 47 -4.75 18.97 5.82
CA ASP A 47 -5.45 18.33 6.93
C ASP A 47 -6.46 17.26 6.48
N GLU A 48 -6.53 16.98 5.18
CA GLU A 48 -7.32 15.89 4.61
C GLU A 48 -6.43 14.75 4.12
N SER A 49 -6.96 13.53 4.16
CA SER A 49 -6.29 12.38 3.58
C SER A 49 -7.24 11.38 2.94
N LEU A 50 -6.71 10.64 1.96
CA LEU A 50 -7.37 9.55 1.29
C LEU A 50 -6.63 8.24 1.60
N ILE A 51 -7.34 7.28 2.20
CA ILE A 51 -6.82 5.92 2.39
C ILE A 51 -7.33 5.03 1.26
N VAL A 52 -6.42 4.31 0.61
CA VAL A 52 -6.72 3.39 -0.49
C VAL A 52 -6.52 1.95 -0.01
N ASP A 53 -7.58 1.14 -0.11
CA ASP A 53 -7.69 -0.23 0.40
C ASP A 53 -7.56 -0.34 1.94
N THR A 54 -8.17 -1.38 2.52
CA THR A 54 -8.03 -1.75 3.94
C THR A 54 -7.31 -3.09 4.06
N LEU A 55 -6.82 -3.39 5.27
CA LEU A 55 -6.15 -4.67 5.53
C LEU A 55 -7.18 -5.77 5.79
N PHE A 56 -6.71 -7.01 5.77
CA PHE A 56 -7.56 -8.20 5.79
C PHE A 56 -8.42 -8.30 7.06
N ASP A 57 -7.89 -7.83 8.19
CA ASP A 57 -8.59 -7.80 9.47
C ASP A 57 -8.47 -6.42 10.14
N GLU A 58 -9.25 -6.26 11.21
CA GLU A 58 -9.36 -5.03 11.99
C GLU A 58 -8.04 -4.68 12.70
N THR A 59 -7.42 -5.63 13.40
CA THR A 59 -6.17 -5.43 14.14
C THR A 59 -5.04 -4.94 13.23
N LEU A 60 -4.90 -5.55 12.04
CA LEU A 60 -3.92 -5.11 11.04
C LEU A 60 -4.25 -3.70 10.56
N THR A 61 -5.53 -3.43 10.30
CA THR A 61 -5.98 -2.09 9.89
C THR A 61 -5.68 -1.05 10.97
N GLU A 62 -5.84 -1.38 12.24
CA GLU A 62 -5.45 -0.50 13.37
C GLU A 62 -3.94 -0.24 13.39
N GLU A 63 -3.09 -1.28 13.30
CA GLU A 63 -1.62 -1.13 13.23
C GLU A 63 -1.18 -0.23 12.07
N MET A 64 -1.87 -0.35 10.94
CA MET A 64 -1.65 0.48 9.77
C MET A 64 -2.04 1.94 10.03
N LEU A 65 -3.23 2.17 10.57
CA LEU A 65 -3.73 3.53 10.87
C LEU A 65 -2.84 4.23 11.90
N GLU A 66 -2.34 3.51 12.91
CA GLU A 66 -1.37 4.05 13.85
C GLU A 66 -0.07 4.49 13.17
N SER A 67 0.43 3.67 12.24
CA SER A 67 1.64 3.99 11.49
C SER A 67 1.44 5.22 10.60
N MET A 68 0.29 5.30 9.92
CA MET A 68 -0.10 6.45 9.11
C MET A 68 -0.26 7.73 9.94
N LYS A 69 -0.89 7.64 11.11
CA LYS A 69 -1.06 8.77 12.04
C LYS A 69 0.25 9.29 12.61
N LYS A 70 1.23 8.42 12.84
CA LYS A 70 2.58 8.84 13.26
C LYS A 70 3.31 9.61 12.15
N ALA A 71 3.10 9.25 10.89
CA ALA A 71 3.69 9.94 9.75
C ALA A 71 3.00 11.28 9.47
N GLU A 72 1.66 11.28 9.44
CA GLU A 72 0.85 12.44 9.00
C GLU A 72 -0.27 12.77 10.00
N PRO A 73 0.07 13.33 11.18
CA PRO A 73 -0.91 13.56 12.25
C PRO A 73 -1.98 14.61 11.92
N LEU A 74 -1.69 15.54 10.98
CA LEU A 74 -2.65 16.54 10.52
C LEU A 74 -3.61 15.94 9.48
N GLY A 75 -3.09 15.30 8.43
CA GLY A 75 -3.89 14.66 7.39
C GLY A 75 -4.79 13.53 7.91
N MET A 76 -4.39 12.88 9.01
CA MET A 76 -5.17 11.82 9.64
C MET A 76 -6.31 12.31 10.55
N LYS A 77 -6.58 13.63 10.61
CA LYS A 77 -7.76 14.18 11.30
C LYS A 77 -9.02 14.01 10.46
N ASN A 78 -8.93 14.25 9.16
CA ASN A 78 -10.05 14.15 8.22
C ASN A 78 -9.77 13.07 7.17
N ILE A 79 -9.96 11.81 7.57
CA ILE A 79 -9.70 10.65 6.72
C ILE A 79 -10.94 10.34 5.88
N ARG A 80 -10.76 10.23 4.56
CA ARG A 80 -11.75 9.68 3.64
C ARG A 80 -11.31 8.27 3.23
N PRO A 81 -12.03 7.21 3.61
CA PRO A 81 -11.72 5.88 3.12
C PRO A 81 -12.19 5.74 1.66
N PHE A 82 -11.30 5.32 0.77
CA PHE A 82 -11.64 4.81 -0.54
C PHE A 82 -11.70 3.28 -0.48
N ASP A 83 -12.76 2.79 0.17
CA ASP A 83 -13.11 1.37 0.26
C ASP A 83 -13.65 0.90 -1.12
N LYS A 84 -12.93 -0.02 -1.76
CA LYS A 84 -13.44 -0.81 -2.89
C LYS A 84 -14.24 -2.02 -2.40
N GLN A 85 -15.42 -1.81 -1.84
CA GLN A 85 -16.35 -2.89 -1.50
C GLN A 85 -16.92 -3.61 -2.75
N SER A 86 -16.43 -3.31 -3.95
CA SER A 86 -16.93 -3.86 -5.22
C SER A 86 -15.86 -4.43 -6.16
N PHE A 87 -14.59 -4.64 -5.77
CA PHE A 87 -13.61 -5.26 -6.69
C PHE A 87 -12.55 -6.18 -6.06
N GLN A 88 -12.97 -7.28 -5.43
CA GLN A 88 -12.12 -8.43 -5.07
C GLN A 88 -11.53 -9.19 -6.31
N ARG A 89 -11.22 -8.52 -7.44
CA ARG A 89 -10.75 -9.21 -8.66
C ARG A 89 -9.52 -8.63 -9.38
N ARG A 90 -8.82 -7.59 -8.88
CA ARG A 90 -7.61 -7.02 -9.54
C ARG A 90 -6.54 -6.48 -8.55
N SER A 91 -6.21 -7.24 -7.49
CA SER A 91 -5.11 -6.89 -6.57
C SER A 91 -3.72 -6.90 -7.23
N LEU A 92 -3.51 -7.66 -8.30
CA LEU A 92 -2.22 -7.79 -8.99
C LEU A 92 -1.79 -6.56 -9.80
N GLN A 93 -2.74 -5.74 -10.26
CA GLN A 93 -2.45 -4.62 -11.18
C GLN A 93 -1.96 -3.36 -10.43
N TRP A 94 -2.42 -3.14 -9.19
CA TRP A 94 -2.00 -2.02 -8.35
C TRP A 94 -0.58 -2.19 -7.79
N GLN A 95 -0.21 -3.40 -7.37
CA GLN A 95 1.17 -3.69 -6.95
C GLN A 95 2.19 -3.45 -8.07
N GLN A 96 1.81 -3.69 -9.34
CA GLN A 96 2.66 -3.44 -10.50
C GLN A 96 2.80 -1.93 -10.79
N LEU A 97 1.75 -1.13 -10.56
CA LEU A 97 1.77 0.32 -10.75
C LEU A 97 2.72 1.02 -9.77
N CYS A 98 2.66 0.68 -8.48
CA CYS A 98 3.58 1.21 -7.46
C CYS A 98 5.05 0.83 -7.75
N ARG A 99 5.27 -0.37 -8.28
CA ARG A 99 6.61 -0.85 -8.69
C ARG A 99 7.15 -0.12 -9.94
N HIS A 100 6.26 0.30 -10.86
CA HIS A 100 6.65 1.00 -12.08
C HIS A 100 7.05 2.47 -11.81
N LYS A 101 6.34 3.16 -10.90
CA LYS A 101 6.61 4.57 -10.57
C LYS A 101 7.93 4.81 -9.81
N ARG A 102 8.46 3.81 -9.09
CA ARG A 102 9.73 3.91 -8.36
C ARG A 102 10.98 3.82 -9.25
N ASN A 103 10.87 3.32 -10.48
CA ASN A 103 12.03 3.19 -11.39
C ASN A 103 12.27 4.44 -12.27
N HIS A 104 11.55 5.54 -12.02
CA HIS A 104 11.65 6.80 -12.76
C HIS A 104 12.00 8.01 -11.86
N LEU A 105 12.49 7.74 -10.65
CA LEU A 105 13.20 8.65 -9.74
C LEU A 105 14.53 8.01 -9.38
#